data_AF-A0A7X6GBK8-F1
#
_entry.id   AF-A0A7X6GBK8-F1
#
_cell.length_a   1.000
_cell.length_b   1.000
_cell.length_c   1.000
_cell.angle_alpha   90.00
_cell.angle_beta   90.00
_cell.angle_gamma   90.00
#
_symmetry.space_group_name_H-M   'P 1'
#
loop_
_entity.id
_entity.type
_entity.pdbx_description
1 polymer ?
#
loop_
_entity_poly.entity_id
_entity_poly.type
_entity_poly.pdbx_seq_one_letter_code
_entity_poly.pdbx_strand_id
1 'polypeptide(L)'
;MYQDTYIEYWGEIFVSARIIEFGITFERFLKDPWKHLMSCGQESAPDSIAEGMLPLLPAQAEVARRIRESEQRALMSTGSDKGGSHRGNIVVPLVRVAH
;
A
#
# COMPACT_ATOMS: atom_id res chain seq x y z
N MET A 1 18.27 14.96 -21.30
CA MET A 1 18.18 15.99 -20.25
C MET A 1 16.78 15.92 -19.67
N TYR A 2 16.65 15.90 -18.35
CA TYR A 2 15.35 16.09 -17.71
C TYR A 2 14.97 17.56 -17.81
N GLN A 3 13.68 17.85 -17.96
CA GLN A 3 13.17 19.22 -17.85
C GLN A 3 13.24 19.65 -16.37
N ASP A 4 13.48 20.93 -16.11
CA ASP A 4 13.57 21.45 -14.74
C ASP A 4 12.30 21.14 -13.93
N THR A 5 11.13 21.26 -14.57
CA THR A 5 9.82 20.90 -14.00
C THR A 5 9.71 19.42 -13.58
N TYR A 6 10.38 18.51 -14.29
CA TYR A 6 10.41 17.09 -13.95
C TYR A 6 11.30 16.84 -12.72
N ILE A 7 12.47 17.49 -12.67
CA ILE A 7 13.40 17.35 -11.54
C ILE A 7 12.77 17.95 -10.27
N GLU A 8 12.12 19.11 -10.39
CA GLU A 8 11.41 19.77 -9.28
C GLU A 8 10.29 18.89 -8.73
N TYR A 9 9.40 18.41 -9.59
CA TYR A 9 8.28 17.54 -9.20
C TYR A 9 8.75 16.27 -8.48
N TRP A 10 9.71 15.55 -9.06
CA TRP A 10 10.24 14.33 -8.44
C TRP A 10 11.12 14.62 -7.24
N GLY A 11 11.76 15.79 -7.18
CA GLY A 11 12.50 16.27 -6.02
C GLY A 11 11.60 16.49 -4.81
N GLU A 12 10.44 17.13 -5.01
CA GLU A 12 9.45 17.34 -3.97
C GLU A 12 8.93 16.01 -3.41
N ILE A 13 8.61 15.07 -4.30
CA ILE A 13 8.17 13.72 -3.91
C ILE A 13 9.28 12.99 -3.15
N PHE A 14 10.53 13.06 -3.62
CA PHE A 14 11.67 12.39 -2.99
C PHE A 14 11.90 12.87 -1.55
N VAL A 15 11.82 14.18 -1.32
CA VAL A 15 11.98 14.78 0.02
C VAL A 15 10.78 14.45 0.89
N SER A 16 9.56 14.65 0.39
CA SER A 16 8.34 14.48 1.16
C SER A 16 8.09 13.01 1.56
N ALA A 17 8.39 12.06 0.68
CA ALA A 17 8.30 10.63 0.96
C ALA A 17 9.55 10.05 1.67
N ARG A 18 10.52 10.91 2.04
CA ARG A 18 11.76 10.56 2.77
C ARG A 18 12.51 9.39 2.14
N ILE A 19 12.58 9.36 0.81
CA ILE A 19 13.13 8.24 0.02
C ILE A 19 14.59 7.95 0.36
N ILE A 20 15.34 8.97 0.79
CA ILE A 20 16.74 8.82 1.24
C ILE A 20 16.89 7.86 2.43
N GLU A 21 15.88 7.73 3.29
CA GLU A 21 15.92 6.84 4.46
C GLU A 21 15.79 5.36 4.08
N PHE A 22 15.31 5.08 2.87
CA PHE A 22 15.33 3.75 2.27
C PHE A 22 16.66 3.43 1.59
N GLY A 23 17.67 4.33 1.69
CA GLY A 23 19.00 4.13 1.10
C GLY A 23 19.05 4.35 -0.41
N ILE A 24 18.06 5.04 -0.98
CA ILE A 24 17.99 5.36 -2.42
C ILE A 24 18.45 6.81 -2.62
N THR A 25 19.47 7.01 -3.44
CA THR A 25 19.93 8.36 -3.81
C THR A 25 18.99 9.00 -4.82
N PHE A 26 18.96 10.33 -4.86
CA PHE A 26 18.10 11.06 -5.80
C PHE A 26 18.41 10.73 -7.27
N GLU A 27 19.68 10.59 -7.65
CA GLU A 27 20.06 10.17 -9.01
C GLU A 27 19.54 8.77 -9.36
N ARG A 28 19.54 7.84 -8.39
CA ARG A 28 19.03 6.49 -8.61
C ARG A 28 17.51 6.50 -8.70
N PHE A 29 16.86 7.31 -7.87
CA PHE A 29 15.42 7.53 -7.89
C PHE A 29 14.95 8.06 -9.25
N LEU A 30 15.60 9.10 -9.80
CA LEU A 30 15.23 9.71 -11.08
C LEU A 30 15.32 8.76 -12.29
N LYS A 31 16.07 7.66 -12.19
CA LYS A 31 16.11 6.65 -13.27
C LYS A 31 14.79 5.90 -13.40
N ASP A 32 14.10 5.66 -12.29
CA ASP A 32 12.81 4.96 -12.26
C ASP A 32 12.01 5.29 -10.99
N PRO A 33 11.40 6.49 -10.92
CA PRO A 33 10.79 7.01 -9.69
C PRO A 33 9.65 6.11 -9.19
N TRP A 34 8.76 5.70 -10.09
CA TRP A 34 7.60 4.87 -9.78
C TRP A 34 7.99 3.50 -9.21
N LYS A 35 9.00 2.84 -9.80
CA LYS A 35 9.50 1.57 -9.26
C LYS A 35 10.02 1.71 -7.84
N HIS A 36 10.75 2.79 -7.57
CA HIS A 36 11.29 3.05 -6.24
C HIS A 36 10.17 3.36 -5.23
N LEU A 37 9.18 4.17 -5.60
CA LEU A 37 8.01 4.42 -4.75
C LEU A 37 7.26 3.15 -4.39
N MET A 38 6.93 2.31 -5.37
CA MET A 38 6.25 1.03 -5.12
C MET A 38 7.06 0.10 -4.22
N SER A 39 8.39 0.06 -4.40
CA SER A 39 9.25 -0.76 -3.54
C SER A 39 9.28 -0.28 -2.08
N CYS A 40 9.07 1.01 -1.86
CA CYS A 40 9.03 1.61 -0.53
C CYS A 40 7.62 1.66 0.08
N GLY A 41 6.56 1.25 -0.64
CA GLY A 41 5.17 1.42 -0.22
C GLY A 41 4.68 2.87 -0.23
N GLN A 42 5.25 3.69 -1.14
CA GLN A 42 4.99 5.12 -1.29
C GLN A 42 4.30 5.46 -2.63
N GLU A 43 3.62 4.49 -3.25
CA GLU A 43 2.94 4.71 -4.53
C GLU A 43 1.89 5.83 -4.49
N SER A 44 1.32 6.13 -3.32
CA SER A 44 0.34 7.20 -3.12
C SER A 44 0.97 8.57 -2.83
N ALA A 45 2.30 8.66 -2.71
CA ALA A 45 2.97 9.93 -2.42
C ALA A 45 2.69 11.03 -3.46
N PRO A 46 2.70 10.75 -4.78
CA PRO A 46 2.38 11.76 -5.79
C PRO A 46 0.95 12.30 -5.67
N ASP A 47 -0.02 11.41 -5.45
CA ASP A 47 -1.44 11.77 -5.31
C ASP A 47 -1.68 12.56 -4.02
N SER A 48 -1.05 12.14 -2.92
CA SER A 48 -1.16 12.83 -1.62
C SER A 48 -0.67 14.27 -1.73
N ILE A 49 0.49 14.50 -2.37
CA ILE A 49 1.04 15.84 -2.55
C ILE A 49 0.15 16.67 -3.48
N ALA A 50 -0.39 16.09 -4.55
CA ALA A 50 -1.32 16.78 -5.44
C ALA A 50 -2.61 17.22 -4.73
N GLU A 51 -3.07 16.46 -3.73
CA GLU A 51 -4.22 16.79 -2.88
C GLU A 51 -3.87 17.74 -1.71
N GLY A 52 -2.59 18.14 -1.56
CA GLY A 52 -2.11 18.98 -0.47
C GLY A 52 -1.92 18.23 0.86
N MET A 53 -1.92 16.90 0.81
CA MET A 53 -1.70 16.00 1.94
C MET A 53 -0.22 15.59 2.02
N LEU A 54 0.23 15.22 3.22
CA LEU A 54 1.59 14.72 3.42
C LEU A 54 1.69 13.23 3.03
N PRO A 55 2.77 12.81 2.35
CA PRO A 55 3.04 11.39 2.12
C PRO A 55 3.16 10.58 3.40
N LEU A 56 3.04 9.26 3.27
CA LEU A 56 3.19 8.35 4.40
C LEU A 56 4.59 8.46 5.01
N LEU A 57 4.68 8.37 6.34
CA LEU A 57 5.98 8.25 7.00
C LEU A 57 6.62 6.88 6.66
N PRO A 58 7.96 6.74 6.72
CA PRO A 58 8.63 5.48 6.39
C PRO A 58 8.07 4.25 7.14
N ALA A 59 7.71 4.41 8.41
CA ALA A 59 7.08 3.36 9.20
C ALA A 59 5.68 2.98 8.68
N GLN A 60 4.89 3.95 8.20
CA GLN A 60 3.57 3.72 7.62
C GLN A 60 3.67 3.09 6.23
N ALA A 61 4.66 3.49 5.44
CA ALA A 61 4.97 2.91 4.14
C ALA A 61 5.28 1.41 4.22
N GLU A 62 6.11 1.03 5.21
CA GLU A 62 6.42 -0.37 5.49
C GLU A 62 5.18 -1.17 5.90
N VAL A 63 4.28 -0.58 6.68
CA VAL A 63 2.99 -1.21 7.03
C VAL A 63 2.11 -1.36 5.79
N ALA A 64 1.99 -0.32 4.96
CA ALA A 64 1.22 -0.37 3.72
C ALA A 64 1.74 -1.47 2.77
N ARG A 65 3.07 -1.58 2.63
CA ARG A 65 3.73 -2.65 1.86
C ARG A 65 3.34 -4.04 2.38
N ARG A 66 3.39 -4.25 3.69
CA ARG A 66 3.02 -5.54 4.32
C ARG A 66 1.54 -5.89 4.13
N ILE A 67 0.65 -4.90 4.26
CA ILE A 67 -0.80 -5.10 4.05
C ILE A 67 -1.01 -5.57 2.61
N ARG A 68 -0.43 -4.88 1.63
CA ARG A 68 -0.55 -5.24 0.21
C ARG A 68 -0.02 -6.64 -0.10
N GLU A 69 1.13 -7.01 0.46
CA GLU A 69 1.69 -8.37 0.33
C GLU A 69 0.77 -9.43 0.94
N SER A 70 0.15 -9.12 2.08
CA SER A 70 -0.80 -10.01 2.75
C SER A 70 -2.09 -10.19 1.96
N GLU A 71 -2.62 -9.13 1.36
CA GLU A 71 -3.80 -9.14 0.49
C GLU A 71 -3.55 -9.94 -0.79
N GLN A 72 -2.39 -9.75 -1.43
CA GLN A 72 -1.99 -10.54 -2.60
C GLN A 72 -1.90 -12.04 -2.27
N ARG A 73 -1.32 -12.39 -1.11
CA ARG A 73 -1.28 -13.78 -0.65
C ARG A 73 -2.68 -14.34 -0.36
N ALA A 74 -3.55 -13.55 0.25
CA ALA A 74 -4.92 -13.97 0.53
C ALA A 74 -5.70 -14.26 -0.77
N LEU A 75 -5.59 -13.38 -1.77
CA LEU A 75 -6.22 -13.55 -3.08
C LEU A 75 -5.69 -14.78 -3.84
N MET A 76 -4.38 -15.09 -3.73
CA MET A 76 -3.79 -16.30 -4.32
C MET A 76 -4.20 -17.59 -3.58
N SER A 77 -4.54 -17.50 -2.30
CA SER A 77 -5.00 -18.65 -1.50
C SER A 77 -6.48 -18.99 -1.74
N THR A 78 -7.30 -18.06 -2.21
CA THR A 78 -8.75 -18.28 -2.43
C THR A 78 -9.09 -18.86 -3.82
N GLY A 79 -8.09 -19.22 -4.64
CA GLY A 79 -8.28 -19.76 -5.99
C GLY A 79 -8.45 -21.29 -6.08
N SER A 80 -8.45 -22.02 -4.97
CA SER A 80 -8.57 -23.49 -4.97
C SER A 80 -9.53 -23.98 -3.88
N ASP A 81 -10.79 -23.56 -3.93
CA ASP A 81 -11.87 -24.30 -3.30
C ASP A 81 -13.02 -24.44 -4.30
N LYS A 82 -12.88 -25.45 -5.18
CA LYS A 82 -14.03 -26.05 -5.86
C LYS A 82 -14.44 -27.28 -5.07
N GLY A 83 -15.58 -27.20 -4.41
CA GLY A 83 -16.44 -28.35 -4.16
C GLY A 83 -16.65 -28.69 -2.69
N GLY A 84 -17.80 -28.29 -2.17
CA GLY A 84 -18.22 -28.69 -0.83
C GLY A 84 -19.54 -28.08 -0.40
N SER A 85 -20.63 -28.45 -1.08
CA SER A 85 -22.00 -28.25 -0.59
C SER A 85 -22.14 -28.88 0.81
N HIS A 86 -22.11 -28.08 1.87
CA HIS A 86 -22.68 -28.48 3.16
C HIS A 86 -23.48 -27.34 3.79
N ARG A 87 -24.78 -27.49 3.59
CA ARG A 87 -25.91 -26.83 4.23
C ARG A 87 -25.79 -27.00 5.75
N GLY A 88 -25.26 -25.99 6.45
CA GLY A 88 -25.22 -25.93 7.91
C GLY A 88 -26.39 -25.14 8.47
N ASN A 89 -27.43 -25.83 8.95
CA ASN A 89 -28.55 -25.25 9.68
C ASN A 89 -28.04 -24.50 10.93
N ILE A 90 -28.24 -23.19 10.98
CA ILE A 90 -28.06 -22.41 12.21
C ILE A 90 -29.34 -22.57 13.04
N VAL A 91 -29.34 -23.52 13.98
CA VAL A 91 -30.34 -23.55 15.06
C VAL A 91 -29.89 -22.55 16.13
N VAL A 92 -30.59 -21.43 16.22
CA VAL A 92 -30.39 -20.43 17.27
C VAL A 92 -31.16 -20.91 18.51
N PRO A 93 -30.53 -21.11 19.68
CA PRO A 93 -31.27 -21.38 20.90
C PRO A 93 -31.95 -20.09 21.39
N LEU A 94 -33.28 -20.06 21.34
CA LEU A 94 -34.09 -18.97 21.89
C LEU A 94 -34.02 -19.03 23.43
N VAL A 95 -33.12 -18.23 24.02
CA VAL A 95 -33.07 -18.05 25.47
C VAL A 95 -34.31 -17.28 25.93
N ARG A 96 -35.19 -17.96 26.66
CA ARG A 96 -36.40 -17.39 27.25
C ARG A 96 -36.02 -16.75 28.59
N VAL A 97 -35.97 -15.42 28.65
CA VAL A 97 -35.88 -14.68 29.92
C VAL A 97 -37.29 -14.56 30.50
N ALA A 98 -37.50 -15.16 31.67
CA ALA A 98 -38.68 -14.95 32.48
C ALA A 98 -38.49 -13.68 33.34
N HIS A 99 -39.51 -12.84 33.40
CA HIS A 99 -39.67 -11.78 34.41
C HIS A 99 -40.63 -12.28 35.49
#